data_AF-A0A964BWR6-F1
#
_entry.id   AF-A0A964BWR6-F1
#
_cell.length_a   1.000
_cell.length_b   1.000
_cell.length_c   1.000
_cell.angle_alpha   90.00
_cell.angle_beta   90.00
_cell.angle_gamma   90.00
#
_symmetry.space_group_name_H-M   'P 1'
#
loop_
_entity.id
_entity.type
_entity.pdbx_description
1 polymer ?
#
loop_
_entity_poly.entity_id
_entity_poly.type
_entity_poly.pdbx_seq_one_letter_code
_entity_poly.pdbx_strand_id
1 'polypeptide(L)' 'MTDNLPSQMLRLMSDGQWHSASELIESISHRFSATMHILRKQGYQFQKRRLSGQQHEYRLLLNGNN' A
#
# COMPACT_ATOMS: atom_id res chain seq x y z
N MET A 1 -15.77 -0.81 -15.39
CA MET A 1 -14.48 -1.54 -15.26
C MET A 1 -14.33 -1.78 -13.78
N THR A 2 -14.39 -3.03 -13.30
CA THR A 2 -14.20 -3.31 -11.88
C THR A 2 -12.75 -3.04 -11.54
N ASP A 3 -12.51 -1.89 -10.90
CA ASP A 3 -11.19 -1.44 -10.48
C ASP A 3 -10.49 -2.54 -9.69
N ASN A 4 -9.42 -3.08 -10.28
CA ASN A 4 -8.60 -4.07 -9.62
C ASN A 4 -7.79 -3.34 -8.53
N LEU A 5 -8.39 -3.18 -7.34
CA LEU A 5 -7.81 -2.49 -6.19
C LEU A 5 -6.36 -2.94 -5.92
N PRO A 6 -6.02 -4.25 -5.98
CA PRO A 6 -4.63 -4.70 -5.93
C PRO A 6 -3.71 -4.03 -6.96
N SER A 7 -4.08 -4.02 -8.24
CA SER A 7 -3.27 -3.41 -9.30
C SER A 7 -3.14 -1.89 -9.14
N GLN A 8 -4.21 -1.22 -8.73
CA GLN A 8 -4.20 0.22 -8.46
C GLN A 8 -3.27 0.55 -7.29
N MET A 9 -3.32 -0.23 -6.21
CA MET A 9 -2.44 -0.06 -5.06
C MET A 9 -0.98 -0.27 -5.42
N LEU A 10 -0.67 -1.31 -6.21
CA LEU A 10 0.69 -1.54 -6.68
C LEU A 10 1.19 -0.40 -7.56
N ARG A 11 0.35 0.13 -8.46
CA ARG A 11 0.72 1.27 -9.30
C ARG A 11 1.04 2.51 -8.46
N LEU A 12 0.19 2.82 -7.47
CA LEU A 12 0.38 3.98 -6.58
C LEU A 12 1.70 3.85 -5.80
N MET A 13 1.95 2.70 -5.18
CA MET A 13 3.10 2.49 -4.30
C MET A 13 4.37 2.02 -5.03
N SER A 14 4.35 1.96 -6.37
CA SER A 14 5.50 1.51 -7.17
C SER A 14 6.67 2.49 -7.16
N ASP A 15 6.47 3.70 -6.64
CA ASP A 15 7.51 4.71 -6.41
C ASP A 15 8.41 4.38 -5.20
N GLY A 16 8.04 3.36 -4.41
CA GLY A 16 8.76 2.93 -3.21
C GLY A 16 8.74 3.96 -2.06
N GLN A 17 7.89 5.00 -2.16
CA GLN A 17 7.78 6.04 -1.15
C GLN A 17 6.84 5.63 -0.01
N TRP A 18 6.81 6.46 1.03
CA TRP A 18 5.87 6.34 2.13
C TRP A 18 4.58 7.07 1.78
N HIS A 19 3.46 6.36 1.80
CA HIS A 19 2.13 6.91 1.62
C HIS A 19 1.37 6.91 2.93
N SER A 20 0.64 7.98 3.19
CA SER A 20 -0.19 8.07 4.40
C SER A 20 -1.43 7.20 4.31
N ALA A 21 -1.94 6.75 5.45
CA ALA A 21 -3.21 6.01 5.49
C ALA A 21 -4.35 6.81 4.83
N SER A 22 -4.38 8.14 5.02
CA SER A 22 -5.39 9.02 4.42
C SER A 22 -5.28 9.06 2.89
N GLU A 23 -4.07 9.22 2.36
CA GLU A 23 -3.80 9.21 0.91
C GLU A 23 -4.21 7.89 0.27
N LEU A 24 -3.94 6.76 0.92
CA LEU A 24 -4.35 5.44 0.44
C LEU A 24 -5.88 5.26 0.46
N ILE A 25 -6.56 5.84 1.44
CA ILE A 25 -8.02 5.82 1.52
C ILE A 25 -8.64 6.63 0.37
N GLU A 26 -8.11 7.83 0.12
CA GLU A 26 -8.57 8.74 -0.94
C GLU A 26 -8.27 8.19 -2.34
N SER A 27 -7.08 7.62 -2.54
CA SER A 27 -6.62 7.17 -3.85
C SER A 27 -7.09 5.77 -4.23
N ILE A 28 -7.38 4.91 -3.25
CA ILE A 28 -7.78 3.51 -3.47
C ILE A 28 -9.19 3.29 -2.91
N SER A 29 -9.31 3.24 -1.58
CA SER A 29 -10.56 3.01 -0.83
C SER A 29 -10.21 2.79 0.65
N HIS A 30 -11.20 2.95 1.54
CA HIS A 30 -11.16 2.42 2.92
C HIS A 30 -10.78 0.92 3.00
N ARG A 31 -10.90 0.16 1.90
CA ARG A 31 -10.49 -1.25 1.80
C ARG A 31 -9.00 -1.46 1.54
N PHE A 32 -8.16 -0.42 1.46
CA PHE A 32 -6.74 -0.56 1.14
C PHE A 32 -6.00 -1.57 2.04
N SER A 33 -6.36 -1.67 3.32
CA SER A 33 -5.77 -2.64 4.25
C SER A 33 -6.09 -4.10 3.88
N ALA A 34 -7.32 -4.37 3.42
CA ALA A 34 -7.69 -5.68 2.89
C ALA A 34 -6.94 -5.98 1.58
N THR A 35 -6.79 -4.98 0.71
CA THR A 35 -5.98 -5.06 -0.50
C THR A 35 -4.51 -5.40 -0.20
N MET A 36 -3.90 -4.72 0.78
CA MET A 36 -2.54 -5.05 1.24
C MET A 36 -2.44 -6.49 1.73
N HIS A 37 -3.45 -6.97 2.46
CA HIS A 37 -3.44 -8.35 2.95
C HIS A 37 -3.44 -9.36 1.81
N ILE A 38 -4.20 -9.10 0.74
CA ILE A 38 -4.18 -9.92 -0.49
C ILE A 38 -2.80 -9.86 -1.15
N LEU A 39 -2.24 -8.66 -1.33
CA LEU A 39 -0.92 -8.48 -1.94
C LEU A 39 0.20 -9.16 -1.13
N ARG A 40 0.12 -9.13 0.21
CA ARG A 40 1.04 -9.87 1.08
C ARG A 40 1.00 -11.38 0.85
N LYS A 41 -0.20 -11.94 0.64
CA LYS A 41 -0.35 -13.37 0.28
C LYS A 41 0.24 -13.70 -1.10
N GLN A 42 0.34 -12.71 -1.98
CA GLN A 42 0.96 -12.83 -3.30
C GLN A 42 2.47 -12.59 -3.27
N GLY A 43 3.08 -12.37 -2.09
CA GLY A 43 4.52 -12.19 -1.92
C GLY A 43 4.99 -10.73 -1.89
N TYR A 44 4.09 -9.75 -2.05
CA TYR A 44 4.46 -8.34 -1.90
C TYR A 44 4.71 -7.99 -0.43
N GLN A 45 5.79 -7.26 -0.19
CA GLN A 45 6.16 -6.84 1.15
C GLN A 45 5.84 -5.37 1.36
N PHE A 46 5.32 -5.02 2.53
CA PHE A 46 4.99 -3.65 2.89
C PHE A 46 5.61 -3.29 4.23
N GLN A 47 6.29 -2.15 4.30
CA GLN A 47 6.64 -1.55 5.58
C GLN A 47 5.48 -0.70 6.10
N LYS A 48 5.36 -0.66 7.42
CA LYS A 48 4.43 0.20 8.14
C LYS A 48 5.22 0.98 9.18
N ARG A 49 5.07 2.30 9.22
CA ARG A 49 5.61 3.14 10.30
C ARG A 49 4.52 3.96 10.96
N ARG A 50 4.73 4.32 12.22
CA ARG A 50 3.88 5.24 12.98
C ARG A 50 4.60 6.58 13.03
N LEU A 51 3.93 7.65 12.64
CA LEU A 51 4.49 9.00 12.70
C LEU A 51 4.20 9.64 14.06
N SER A 52 2.92 9.93 14.33
CA SER A 52 2.45 10.56 15.57
C SER A 52 0.99 10.23 15.80
N GLY A 53 0.60 10.02 17.07
CA GLY A 53 -0.78 9.67 17.41
C GLY A 53 -1.27 8.43 16.64
N GLN A 54 -2.36 8.57 15.89
CA GLN A 54 -2.96 7.49 15.08
C GLN A 54 -2.52 7.52 13.61
N GLN A 55 -1.55 8.36 13.24
CA GLN A 55 -1.08 8.46 11.86
C GLN A 55 -0.09 7.36 11.52
N HIS A 56 -0.41 6.65 10.45
CA HIS A 56 0.40 5.56 9.91
C HIS A 56 0.74 5.84 8.46
N GLU A 57 1.93 5.41 8.08
CA GLU A 57 2.37 5.39 6.70
C GLU A 57 2.79 3.98 6.28
N TYR A 58 2.66 3.73 4.99
CA TYR A 58 2.92 2.45 4.37
C TYR A 58 3.78 2.65 3.13
N ARG A 59 4.69 1.71 2.91
CA ARG A 59 5.60 1.71 1.76
C ARG A 59 5.63 0.31 1.17
N LEU A 60 5.60 0.21 -0.16
CA LEU A 60 5.88 -1.05 -0.85
C LEU A 60 7.40 -1.29 -0.84
N LEU A 61 7.81 -2.48 -0.41
CA LEU A 61 9.18 -2.94 -0.59
C LEU A 61 9.29 -3.51 -1.99
N LEU A 62 9.91 -2.74 -2.87
CA LEU A 62 10.44 -3.26 -4.12
C LEU A 62 11.63 -4.14 -3.73
N ASN A 63 11.44 -5.46 -3.70
CA ASN A 63 12.56 -6.39 -3.54
C ASN A 63 13.47 -6.24 -4.77
N GLY A 64 14.45 -5.35 -4.66
CA GLY A 64 15.57 -5.27 -5.59
C GLY A 64 16.49 -6.46 -5.35
N ASN A 65 16.09 -7.65 -5.78
CA ASN A 65 17.05 -8.71 -6.07
C ASN A 65 17.44 -8.53 -7.54
N ASN A 66 18.53 -7.81 -7.77
CA ASN A 66 19.34 -7.92 -8.97
C ASN A 66 20.67 -8.55 -8.56
#